data_AF-A0A368CHH2-F1
#
_entry.id   AF-A0A368CHH2-F1
#
_cell.length_a   1.000
_cell.length_b   1.000
_cell.length_c   1.000
_cell.angle_alpha   90.00
_cell.angle_beta   90.00
_cell.angle_gamma   90.00
#
_symmetry.space_group_name_H-M   'P 1'
#
loop_
_entity.id
_entity.type
_entity.pdbx_description
1 polymer ?
#
loop_
_entity_poly.entity_id
_entity_poly.type
_entity_poly.pdbx_seq_one_letter_code
_entity_poly.pdbx_strand_id
1 'polypeptide(L)'
;MAQPAAAVNWLPPLALGFWGAVLLQAWSSGRLNLLLQADFHWLVLVAGLLLLALALLAMRFPPGRRSGQQPALIMLLAAPLMLALPPKPSLSTLAANRSSSDLGESDQALTFFSPPEQRSLTDWARLLRSQPDPELYRGDPVRISGFVLPVAGEPPQLARLTVRCCLADATPVGLPVLWPDGAQPEADQWLDIQGAMGVERHQGGLRSIVVADAIRSIPKPERPLEP
;
A
#
# COMPACT_ATOMS: atom_id res chain seq x y z
N MET A 1 -29.36 -36.99 30.02
CA MET A 1 -28.96 -35.59 29.79
C MET A 1 -27.58 -35.59 29.14
N ALA A 2 -27.54 -35.50 27.81
CA ALA A 2 -26.31 -35.58 27.03
C ALA A 2 -25.49 -34.29 27.22
N GLN A 3 -24.21 -34.44 27.55
CA GLN A 3 -23.32 -33.33 27.88
C GLN A 3 -23.06 -32.45 26.64
N PRO A 4 -23.38 -31.14 26.66
CA PRO A 4 -22.97 -30.21 25.60
C PRO A 4 -21.44 -29.98 25.55
N ALA A 5 -20.68 -30.54 26.51
CA ALA A 5 -19.25 -30.29 26.68
C ALA A 5 -18.35 -30.81 25.53
N ALA A 6 -18.78 -31.85 24.80
CA ALA A 6 -17.97 -32.43 23.74
C ALA A 6 -17.83 -31.50 22.53
N ALA A 7 -18.92 -30.85 22.10
CA ALA A 7 -18.91 -29.95 20.92
C ALA A 7 -18.12 -28.66 21.19
N VAL A 8 -18.18 -28.14 22.41
CA VAL A 8 -17.57 -26.86 22.79
C VAL A 8 -16.03 -26.96 22.90
N ASN A 9 -15.50 -28.16 23.14
CA ASN A 9 -14.05 -28.37 23.17
C ASN A 9 -13.41 -28.20 21.78
N TRP A 10 -14.13 -28.29 20.66
CA TRP A 10 -13.57 -28.15 19.31
C TRP A 10 -13.51 -26.70 18.79
N LEU A 11 -14.09 -25.75 19.52
CA LEU A 11 -14.10 -24.34 19.09
C LEU A 11 -12.69 -23.75 18.90
N PRO A 12 -11.73 -23.92 19.82
CA PRO A 12 -10.38 -23.35 19.64
C PRO A 12 -9.62 -23.87 18.40
N PRO A 13 -9.51 -25.18 18.12
CA PRO A 13 -8.84 -25.64 16.90
C PRO A 13 -9.59 -25.24 15.63
N LEU A 14 -10.92 -25.19 15.66
CA LEU A 14 -11.70 -24.67 14.52
C LEU A 14 -11.41 -23.19 14.28
N ALA A 15 -11.31 -22.38 15.34
CA ALA A 15 -10.96 -20.97 15.23
C ALA A 15 -9.55 -20.78 14.65
N LEU A 16 -8.56 -21.54 15.13
CA LEU A 16 -7.19 -21.53 14.59
C LEU A 16 -7.17 -21.92 13.12
N GLY A 17 -7.86 -23.01 12.76
CA GLY A 17 -7.96 -23.48 11.38
C GLY A 17 -8.63 -22.45 10.47
N PHE A 18 -9.70 -21.82 10.96
CA PHE A 18 -10.42 -20.79 10.22
C PHE A 18 -9.54 -19.55 9.97
N TRP A 19 -8.85 -19.05 10.99
CA TRP A 19 -7.91 -17.92 10.82
C TRP A 19 -6.72 -18.27 9.93
N GLY A 20 -6.18 -19.49 10.02
CA GLY A 20 -5.18 -19.98 9.08
C GLY A 20 -5.68 -19.93 7.63
N ALA A 21 -6.90 -20.39 7.38
CA ALA A 21 -7.53 -20.33 6.06
C ALA A 21 -7.77 -18.88 5.59
N VAL A 22 -8.17 -17.97 6.49
CA VAL A 22 -8.33 -16.54 6.18
C VAL A 22 -7.00 -15.92 5.72
N LEU A 23 -5.88 -16.22 6.41
CA LEU A 23 -4.56 -15.70 6.00
C LEU A 23 -4.14 -16.21 4.62
N LEU A 24 -4.38 -17.48 4.33
CA LEU A 24 -4.10 -18.06 3.00
C LEU A 24 -5.01 -17.49 1.90
N GLN A 25 -6.27 -17.22 2.23
CA GLN A 25 -7.19 -16.52 1.33
C GLN A 25 -6.73 -15.09 1.06
N ALA A 26 -6.27 -14.36 2.09
CA ALA A 26 -5.75 -13.00 1.93
C ALA A 26 -4.49 -12.98 1.05
N TRP A 27 -3.61 -13.98 1.22
CA TRP A 27 -2.42 -14.16 0.39
C TRP A 27 -2.77 -14.47 -1.07
N SER A 28 -3.67 -15.41 -1.32
CA SER A 28 -4.06 -15.81 -2.69
C SER A 28 -4.93 -14.78 -3.43
N SER A 29 -5.70 -13.98 -2.71
CA SER A 29 -6.57 -12.94 -3.30
C SER A 29 -5.84 -11.65 -3.70
N GLY A 30 -4.52 -11.57 -3.50
CA GLY A 30 -3.73 -10.38 -3.81
C GLY A 30 -4.00 -9.19 -2.88
N ARG A 31 -4.83 -9.36 -1.84
CA ARG A 31 -5.18 -8.30 -0.89
C ARG A 31 -3.97 -7.79 -0.11
N LEU A 32 -3.00 -8.67 0.14
CA LEU A 32 -1.76 -8.30 0.82
C LEU A 32 -0.97 -7.21 0.08
N ASN A 33 -1.09 -7.11 -1.25
CA ASN A 33 -0.42 -6.05 -2.02
C ASN A 33 -0.90 -4.64 -1.63
N LEU A 34 -2.08 -4.51 -1.00
CA LEU A 34 -2.61 -3.23 -0.50
C LEU A 34 -2.22 -2.93 0.94
N LEU A 35 -1.67 -3.92 1.66
CA LEU A 35 -1.50 -3.86 3.11
C LEU A 35 -0.03 -4.01 3.53
N LEU A 36 0.73 -4.85 2.85
CA LEU A 36 2.11 -5.20 3.18
C LEU A 36 3.01 -5.04 1.94
N GLN A 37 4.29 -4.79 2.18
CA GLN A 37 5.30 -4.86 1.12
C GLN A 37 5.47 -6.31 0.63
N ALA A 38 5.85 -6.49 -0.64
CA ALA A 38 6.01 -7.79 -1.30
C ALA A 38 6.88 -8.78 -0.50
N ASP A 39 7.97 -8.30 0.10
CA ASP A 39 8.94 -9.14 0.82
C ASP A 39 8.38 -9.78 2.09
N PHE A 40 7.29 -9.25 2.66
CA PHE A 40 6.65 -9.82 3.86
C PHE A 40 5.51 -10.79 3.54
N HIS A 41 5.16 -10.99 2.26
CA HIS A 41 4.05 -11.88 1.88
C HIS A 41 4.29 -13.34 2.26
N TRP A 42 5.54 -13.80 2.19
CA TRP A 42 5.89 -15.18 2.58
C TRP A 42 5.68 -15.41 4.08
N LEU A 43 5.86 -14.39 4.92
CA LEU A 43 5.67 -14.51 6.36
C LEU A 43 4.20 -14.78 6.69
N VAL A 44 3.28 -14.13 5.99
CA VAL A 44 1.83 -14.36 6.12
C VAL A 44 1.46 -15.76 5.65
N LEU A 45 2.05 -16.23 4.54
CA LEU A 45 1.87 -17.59 4.03
C LEU A 45 2.30 -18.63 5.08
N VAL A 46 3.51 -18.48 5.64
CA VAL A 46 4.04 -19.39 6.68
C VAL A 46 3.17 -19.36 7.94
N ALA A 47 2.73 -18.18 8.39
CA ALA A 47 1.84 -18.06 9.54
C ALA A 47 0.50 -18.77 9.31
N GLY A 48 -0.10 -18.63 8.12
CA GLY A 48 -1.33 -19.31 7.74
C GLY A 48 -1.18 -20.84 7.77
N LEU A 49 -0.09 -21.36 7.17
CA LEU A 49 0.22 -22.80 7.19
C LEU A 49 0.47 -23.33 8.60
N LEU A 50 1.19 -22.56 9.43
CA LEU A 50 1.48 -22.92 10.82
C LEU A 50 0.20 -22.98 11.66
N LEU A 51 -0.73 -22.04 11.51
CA LEU A 51 -2.03 -22.07 12.18
C LEU A 51 -2.86 -23.29 11.77
N LEU A 52 -2.87 -23.66 10.49
CA LEU A 52 -3.53 -24.88 10.02
C LEU A 52 -2.89 -26.14 10.62
N ALA A 53 -1.55 -26.21 10.66
CA ALA A 53 -0.83 -27.33 11.25
C ALA A 53 -1.14 -27.47 12.76
N LEU A 54 -1.16 -26.36 13.50
CA LEU A 54 -1.52 -26.34 14.92
C LEU A 54 -2.98 -26.75 15.14
N ALA A 55 -3.90 -26.33 14.27
CA ALA A 55 -5.30 -26.76 14.33
C ALA A 55 -5.43 -28.28 14.15
N LEU A 56 -4.75 -28.85 13.16
CA LEU A 56 -4.71 -30.31 12.91
C LEU A 56 -4.11 -31.07 14.09
N LEU A 57 -2.98 -30.59 14.64
CA LEU A 57 -2.33 -31.21 15.78
C LEU A 57 -3.23 -31.17 17.03
N ALA A 58 -3.89 -30.03 17.28
CA ALA A 58 -4.83 -29.86 18.38
C ALA A 58 -6.08 -30.72 18.22
N MET A 59 -6.50 -31.03 16.99
CA MET A 59 -7.57 -32.01 16.74
C MET A 59 -7.11 -33.44 17.01
N ARG A 60 -5.84 -33.76 16.69
CA ARG A 60 -5.27 -35.11 16.88
C ARG A 60 -4.91 -35.42 18.35
N PHE A 61 -4.53 -34.40 19.11
CA PHE A 61 -4.11 -34.49 20.51
C PHE A 61 -4.88 -33.44 21.34
N PRO A 62 -6.13 -33.72 21.72
CA PRO A 62 -6.93 -32.78 22.50
C PRO A 62 -6.33 -32.61 23.92
N PRO A 63 -5.94 -31.39 24.35
CA PRO A 63 -5.48 -31.15 25.70
C PRO A 63 -6.62 -31.34 26.71
N GLY A 64 -6.29 -31.85 27.91
CA GLY A 64 -7.26 -32.33 28.91
C GLY A 64 -8.21 -31.30 29.52
N ARG A 65 -7.93 -29.99 29.39
CA ARG A 65 -8.86 -28.89 29.72
C ARG A 65 -8.60 -27.71 28.79
N ARG A 66 -9.61 -27.29 28.00
CA ARG A 66 -9.54 -26.11 27.12
C ARG A 66 -10.21 -24.90 27.80
N SER A 67 -9.42 -24.05 28.45
CA SER A 67 -9.85 -22.66 28.73
C SER A 67 -9.72 -21.83 27.45
N GLY A 68 -10.61 -20.86 27.22
CA GLY A 68 -10.60 -20.03 26.00
C GLY A 68 -11.73 -20.26 25.00
N GLN A 69 -12.88 -20.80 25.43
CA GLN A 69 -14.06 -20.98 24.55
C GLN A 69 -14.68 -19.63 24.12
N GLN A 70 -14.75 -18.67 25.05
CA GLN A 70 -15.25 -17.32 24.75
C GLN A 70 -14.40 -16.59 23.68
N PRO A 71 -13.06 -16.50 23.79
CA PRO A 71 -12.26 -15.87 22.73
C PRO A 71 -12.33 -16.65 21.41
N ALA A 72 -12.40 -17.99 21.43
CA ALA A 72 -12.55 -18.78 20.20
C ALA A 72 -13.86 -18.48 19.46
N LEU A 73 -14.97 -18.32 20.20
CA LEU A 73 -16.25 -17.94 19.62
C LEU A 73 -16.21 -16.52 19.00
N ILE A 74 -15.61 -15.56 19.71
CA ILE A 74 -15.43 -14.19 19.20
C ILE A 74 -14.59 -14.22 17.91
N MET A 75 -13.48 -14.96 17.90
CA MET A 75 -12.61 -15.09 16.73
C MET A 75 -13.32 -15.74 15.53
N LEU A 76 -14.18 -16.74 15.77
CA LEU A 76 -14.98 -17.39 14.73
C LEU A 76 -16.06 -16.46 14.16
N LEU A 77 -16.61 -15.55 14.97
CA LEU A 77 -17.59 -14.56 14.50
C LEU A 77 -16.94 -13.36 13.80
N ALA A 78 -15.75 -12.94 14.24
CA ALA A 78 -15.05 -11.78 13.69
C ALA A 78 -14.48 -12.03 12.28
N ALA A 79 -13.96 -13.22 12.04
CA ALA A 79 -13.32 -13.57 10.78
C ALA A 79 -14.23 -13.53 9.53
N PRO A 80 -15.48 -14.06 9.54
CA PRO A 80 -16.39 -13.91 8.39
C PRO A 80 -16.80 -12.45 8.18
N LEU A 81 -16.94 -11.66 9.25
CA LEU A 81 -17.21 -10.23 9.15
C LEU A 81 -16.07 -9.50 8.43
N MET A 82 -14.82 -9.83 8.77
CA MET A 82 -13.62 -9.26 8.15
C MET A 82 -13.49 -9.63 6.66
N LEU A 83 -13.91 -10.84 6.28
CA LEU A 83 -13.96 -11.27 4.87
C LEU A 83 -15.11 -10.61 4.10
N ALA A 84 -16.27 -10.41 4.73
CA ALA A 84 -17.45 -9.82 4.12
C ALA A 84 -17.33 -8.30 3.93
N LEU A 85 -16.62 -7.61 4.82
CA LEU A 85 -16.42 -6.16 4.81
C LEU A 85 -14.93 -5.84 4.64
N PRO A 86 -14.35 -6.10 3.45
CA PRO A 86 -12.95 -5.80 3.24
C PRO A 86 -12.70 -4.29 3.28
N PRO A 87 -11.74 -3.80 4.09
CA PRO A 87 -11.36 -2.40 4.06
C PRO A 87 -10.81 -2.07 2.66
N LYS A 88 -11.38 -1.05 2.02
CA LYS A 88 -10.85 -0.44 0.79
C LYS A 88 -10.29 0.93 1.17
N PRO A 89 -9.02 1.02 1.59
CA PRO A 89 -8.46 2.29 2.01
C PRO A 89 -8.37 3.24 0.81
N SER A 90 -8.76 4.51 1.02
CA SER A 90 -8.45 5.61 0.10
C SER A 90 -6.98 5.96 0.25
N LEU A 91 -6.22 5.92 -0.84
CA LEU A 91 -4.77 6.16 -0.82
C LEU A 91 -4.48 7.66 -0.71
N SER A 92 -5.29 8.49 -1.35
CA SER A 92 -5.25 9.95 -1.25
C SER A 92 -5.59 10.43 0.16
N THR A 93 -6.58 9.83 0.82
CA THR A 93 -6.89 10.14 2.23
C THR A 93 -5.78 9.68 3.16
N LEU A 94 -5.20 8.50 2.93
CA LEU A 94 -4.06 8.02 3.71
C LEU A 94 -2.86 8.95 3.53
N ALA A 95 -2.54 9.33 2.29
CA ALA A 95 -1.46 10.24 1.95
C ALA A 95 -1.66 11.64 2.55
N ALA A 96 -2.86 12.21 2.44
CA ALA A 96 -3.17 13.54 2.97
C ALA A 96 -3.03 13.62 4.51
N ASN A 97 -3.23 12.51 5.21
CA ASN A 97 -3.06 12.42 6.66
C ASN A 97 -1.62 12.10 7.10
N ARG A 98 -0.67 12.00 6.16
CA ARG A 98 0.75 11.76 6.45
C ARG A 98 1.53 13.03 6.13
N SER A 99 2.34 13.48 7.08
CA SER A 99 3.29 14.56 6.85
C SER A 99 4.37 14.11 5.87
N SER A 100 4.39 14.73 4.68
CA SER A 100 5.50 14.61 3.71
C SER A 100 6.83 15.19 4.25
N SER A 101 6.81 15.81 5.43
CA SER A 101 7.96 16.36 6.13
C SER A 101 8.70 15.36 7.05
N ASP A 102 8.16 14.14 7.24
CA ASP A 102 8.78 13.09 8.09
C ASP A 102 9.54 12.05 7.25
N LEU A 103 10.12 12.51 6.15
CA LEU A 103 10.92 11.70 5.23
C LEU A 103 12.23 11.33 5.93
N GLY A 104 12.23 10.18 6.61
CA GLY A 104 13.41 9.62 7.25
C GLY A 104 14.64 9.64 6.34
N GLU A 105 15.71 10.19 6.89
CA GLU A 105 17.09 10.34 6.39
C GLU A 105 17.80 8.99 6.15
N SER A 106 17.17 8.05 5.46
CA SER A 106 17.70 6.69 5.35
C SER A 106 17.35 6.06 4.03
N ASP A 107 17.99 6.52 2.96
CA ASP A 107 18.71 5.61 2.05
C ASP A 107 19.58 6.45 1.08
N GLN A 108 20.83 6.73 1.46
CA GLN A 108 21.86 7.16 0.51
C GLN A 108 22.50 5.91 -0.14
N ALA A 109 21.66 4.96 -0.58
CA ALA A 109 22.12 3.88 -1.43
C ALA A 109 22.66 4.50 -2.72
N LEU A 110 23.73 3.93 -3.27
CA LEU A 110 24.35 4.34 -4.52
C LEU A 110 23.33 4.25 -5.66
N THR A 111 22.62 5.34 -5.94
CA THR A 111 21.54 5.37 -6.93
C THR A 111 22.13 5.37 -8.33
N PHE A 112 22.05 4.23 -9.01
CA PHE A 112 22.13 4.22 -10.47
C PHE A 112 20.89 4.92 -11.01
N PHE A 113 21.04 6.16 -11.46
CA PHE A 113 19.94 6.86 -12.10
C PHE A 113 19.68 6.22 -13.47
N SER A 114 18.56 5.53 -13.58
CA SER A 114 18.04 5.08 -14.87
C SER A 114 17.91 6.27 -15.84
N PRO A 115 17.94 6.04 -17.16
CA PRO A 115 17.59 7.06 -18.14
C PRO A 115 16.24 7.72 -17.78
N PRO A 116 16.05 9.03 -18.05
CA PRO A 116 14.85 9.76 -17.61
C PRO A 116 13.51 9.06 -17.93
N GLU A 117 13.41 8.47 -19.12
CA GLU A 117 12.21 7.76 -19.60
C GLU A 117 11.85 6.48 -18.81
N GLN A 118 12.81 5.93 -18.07
CA GLN A 118 12.67 4.70 -17.29
C GLN A 118 12.56 4.97 -15.79
N ARG A 119 12.65 6.23 -15.37
CA ARG A 119 12.53 6.60 -13.95
C ARG A 119 11.08 6.53 -13.50
N SER A 120 10.85 5.86 -12.38
CA SER A 120 9.56 5.88 -11.71
C SER A 120 9.27 7.24 -11.06
N LEU A 121 8.04 7.44 -10.60
CA LEU A 121 7.64 8.66 -9.88
C LEU A 121 8.49 8.86 -8.62
N THR A 122 8.72 7.78 -7.87
CA THR A 122 9.53 7.77 -6.66
C THR A 122 11.00 8.04 -6.96
N ASP A 123 11.55 7.53 -8.06
CA ASP A 123 12.94 7.83 -8.48
C ASP A 123 13.10 9.32 -8.80
N TRP A 124 12.16 9.89 -9.56
CA TRP A 124 12.14 11.32 -9.84
C TRP A 124 12.07 12.14 -8.55
N ALA A 125 11.16 11.81 -7.65
CA ALA A 125 11.04 12.52 -6.39
C ALA A 125 12.29 12.36 -5.49
N ARG A 126 12.96 11.19 -5.49
CA ARG A 126 14.25 11.00 -4.79
C ARG A 126 15.34 11.88 -5.41
N LEU A 127 15.48 11.86 -6.73
CA LEU A 127 16.45 12.66 -7.48
C LEU A 127 16.28 14.15 -7.17
N LEU A 128 15.06 14.67 -7.30
CA LEU A 128 14.73 16.08 -7.04
C LEU A 128 14.95 16.51 -5.59
N ARG A 129 14.88 15.58 -4.62
CA ARG A 129 15.28 15.90 -3.24
C ARG A 129 16.80 15.93 -3.07
N SER A 130 17.52 15.00 -3.69
CA SER A 130 18.98 14.92 -3.59
C SER A 130 19.70 16.03 -4.34
N GLN A 131 19.11 16.51 -5.43
CA GLN A 131 19.63 17.58 -6.26
C GLN A 131 18.45 18.45 -6.71
N PRO A 132 18.15 19.53 -5.97
CA PRO A 132 16.90 20.28 -6.08
C PRO A 132 16.87 21.34 -7.17
N ASP A 133 17.99 21.62 -7.85
CA ASP A 133 18.03 22.63 -8.92
C ASP A 133 17.13 22.20 -10.10
N PRO A 134 15.99 22.88 -10.33
CA PRO A 134 15.02 22.46 -11.32
C PRO A 134 15.49 22.69 -12.76
N GLU A 135 16.47 23.56 -12.99
CA GLU A 135 17.00 23.81 -14.33
C GLU A 135 17.78 22.61 -14.89
N LEU A 136 18.35 21.78 -14.01
CA LEU A 136 19.11 20.59 -14.41
C LEU A 136 18.27 19.54 -15.14
N TYR A 137 16.96 19.53 -14.90
CA TYR A 137 16.05 18.51 -15.42
C TYR A 137 15.09 19.06 -16.47
N ARG A 138 15.16 20.35 -16.79
CA ARG A 138 14.23 20.98 -17.74
C ARG A 138 14.29 20.25 -19.09
N GLY A 139 13.13 19.79 -19.55
CA GLY A 139 12.98 19.07 -20.81
C GLY A 139 13.27 17.57 -20.75
N ASP A 140 13.72 17.04 -19.60
CA ASP A 140 13.87 15.60 -19.45
C ASP A 140 12.52 14.89 -19.65
N PRO A 141 12.46 13.83 -20.46
CA PRO A 141 11.22 13.11 -20.67
C PRO A 141 10.78 12.38 -19.39
N VAL A 142 9.47 12.40 -19.15
CA VAL A 142 8.83 11.81 -17.97
C VAL A 142 7.79 10.80 -18.43
N ARG A 143 7.85 9.60 -17.86
CA ARG A 143 6.80 8.57 -17.98
C ARG A 143 6.55 7.95 -16.63
N ILE A 144 5.57 8.50 -15.92
CA ILE A 144 5.28 8.16 -14.53
C ILE A 144 3.84 7.72 -14.38
N SER A 145 3.58 6.92 -13.37
CA SER A 145 2.21 6.56 -12.99
C SER A 145 2.03 6.71 -11.50
N GLY A 146 0.80 7.00 -11.08
CA GLY A 146 0.45 7.22 -9.68
C GLY A 146 -1.03 7.45 -9.50
N PHE A 147 -1.45 7.67 -8.27
CA PHE A 147 -2.80 8.12 -7.96
C PHE A 147 -2.84 9.64 -7.79
N VAL A 148 -3.99 10.23 -8.10
CA VAL A 148 -4.24 11.66 -7.91
C VAL A 148 -4.40 11.95 -6.42
N LEU A 149 -3.55 12.87 -5.93
CA LEU A 149 -3.54 13.36 -4.56
C LEU A 149 -3.97 14.84 -4.55
N PRO A 150 -5.19 15.15 -4.08
CA PRO A 150 -5.59 16.53 -3.83
C PRO A 150 -4.71 17.16 -2.75
N VAL A 151 -4.21 18.38 -3.01
CA VAL A 151 -3.41 19.15 -2.06
C VAL A 151 -4.14 20.46 -1.77
N ALA A 152 -4.28 20.82 -0.50
CA ALA A 152 -5.02 22.03 -0.12
C ALA A 152 -4.30 23.29 -0.63
N GLY A 153 -4.99 24.11 -1.43
CA GLY A 153 -4.44 25.36 -1.97
C GLY A 153 -3.50 25.20 -3.17
N GLU A 154 -3.32 23.98 -3.70
CA GLU A 154 -2.51 23.70 -4.89
C GLU A 154 -3.27 22.83 -5.89
N PRO A 155 -2.89 22.83 -7.19
CA PRO A 155 -3.34 21.81 -8.12
C PRO A 155 -3.03 20.40 -7.60
N PRO A 156 -3.86 19.39 -7.93
CA PRO A 156 -3.62 18.03 -7.47
C PRO A 156 -2.27 17.51 -7.98
N GLN A 157 -1.64 16.68 -7.16
CA GLN A 157 -0.36 16.06 -7.50
C GLN A 157 -0.58 14.63 -7.97
N LEU A 158 0.40 14.09 -8.69
CA LEU A 158 0.48 12.65 -8.93
C LEU A 158 1.36 12.04 -7.84
N ALA A 159 0.89 10.98 -7.18
CA ALA A 159 1.57 10.40 -6.03
C ALA A 159 1.65 8.87 -6.05
N ARG A 160 2.64 8.37 -5.31
CA ARG A 160 2.83 6.97 -4.93
C ARG A 160 2.98 6.88 -3.41
N LEU A 161 2.82 5.68 -2.86
CA LEU A 161 3.07 5.40 -1.45
C LEU A 161 4.27 4.45 -1.35
N THR A 162 5.30 4.88 -0.64
CA THR A 162 6.43 4.02 -0.25
C THR A 162 6.17 3.42 1.12
N VAL A 163 6.51 2.16 1.32
CA VAL A 163 6.36 1.41 2.58
C VAL A 163 7.62 0.64 2.90
N ARG A 164 7.94 0.54 4.20
CA ARG A 164 9.06 -0.30 4.67
C ARG A 164 8.62 -1.71 5.07
N CYS A 165 7.39 -1.86 5.52
CA CYS A 165 6.84 -3.17 5.86
C CYS A 165 5.32 -3.25 5.67
N CYS A 166 4.56 -2.19 5.95
CA CYS A 166 3.10 -2.23 5.88
C CYS A 166 2.45 -0.86 5.66
N LEU A 167 1.17 -0.84 5.29
CA LEU A 167 0.41 0.38 5.04
C LEU A 167 0.41 1.39 6.21
N ALA A 168 0.64 0.91 7.44
CA ALA A 168 0.76 1.77 8.62
C ALA A 168 2.03 2.63 8.64
N ASP A 169 3.06 2.26 7.89
CA ASP A 169 4.29 3.06 7.69
C ASP A 169 4.33 3.79 6.33
N ALA A 170 3.23 3.73 5.58
CA ALA A 170 3.17 4.30 4.24
C ALA A 170 3.43 5.81 4.25
N THR A 171 4.41 6.21 3.46
CA THR A 171 4.81 7.61 3.26
C THR A 171 4.48 8.04 1.84
N PRO A 172 3.77 9.16 1.65
CA PRO A 172 3.44 9.64 0.31
C PRO A 172 4.65 10.30 -0.35
N VAL A 173 4.81 10.00 -1.63
CA VAL A 173 5.79 10.63 -2.51
C VAL A 173 5.05 11.16 -3.72
N GLY A 174 5.07 12.48 -3.93
CA GLY A 174 4.30 13.15 -4.97
C GLY A 174 5.15 14.08 -5.82
N LEU A 175 4.69 14.29 -7.06
CA LEU A 175 5.21 15.31 -7.96
C LEU A 175 4.07 16.25 -8.38
N PRO A 176 4.30 17.57 -8.38
CA PRO A 176 3.34 18.50 -8.95
C PRO A 176 3.23 18.27 -10.46
N VAL A 177 2.01 18.38 -10.97
CA VAL A 177 1.70 18.22 -12.40
C VAL A 177 1.04 19.50 -12.89
N LEU A 178 1.54 20.01 -14.01
CA LEU A 178 0.84 21.02 -14.79
C LEU A 178 -0.21 20.30 -15.64
N TRP A 179 -1.46 20.36 -15.21
CA TRP A 179 -2.58 19.71 -15.87
C TRP A 179 -3.00 20.49 -17.14
N PRO A 180 -3.38 19.81 -18.23
CA PRO A 180 -3.96 20.46 -19.40
C PRO A 180 -5.24 21.23 -19.07
N ASP A 181 -5.54 22.27 -19.86
CA ASP A 181 -6.75 23.07 -19.68
C ASP A 181 -8.02 22.20 -19.67
N GLY A 182 -8.87 22.39 -18.66
CA GLY A 182 -10.11 21.63 -18.49
C GLY A 182 -9.95 20.24 -17.88
N ALA A 183 -8.72 19.76 -17.62
CA ALA A 183 -8.52 18.51 -16.90
C ALA A 183 -8.92 18.65 -15.43
N GLN A 184 -9.80 17.76 -14.96
CA GLN A 184 -10.27 17.70 -13.56
C GLN A 184 -10.06 16.28 -13.03
N PRO A 185 -8.82 15.92 -12.65
CA PRO A 185 -8.52 14.58 -12.15
C PRO A 185 -9.19 14.35 -10.78
N GLU A 186 -9.79 13.16 -10.61
CA GLU A 186 -10.50 12.80 -9.38
C GLU A 186 -9.56 12.18 -8.35
N ALA A 187 -9.83 12.38 -7.06
CA ALA A 187 -9.05 11.76 -5.99
C ALA A 187 -9.03 10.22 -6.12
N ASP A 188 -7.90 9.59 -5.78
CA ASP A 188 -7.65 8.14 -5.93
C ASP A 188 -7.66 7.62 -7.39
N GLN A 189 -7.89 8.47 -8.39
CA GLN A 189 -7.79 8.07 -9.79
C GLN A 189 -6.34 7.73 -10.14
N TRP A 190 -6.14 6.55 -10.75
CA TRP A 190 -4.82 6.11 -11.20
C TRP A 190 -4.57 6.55 -12.63
N LEU A 191 -3.43 7.20 -12.84
CA LEU A 191 -3.05 7.79 -14.12
C LEU A 191 -1.65 7.34 -14.53
N ASP A 192 -1.46 7.13 -15.83
CA ASP A 192 -0.18 7.06 -16.54
C ASP A 192 0.01 8.39 -17.29
N ILE A 193 1.02 9.16 -16.89
CA ILE A 193 1.33 10.49 -17.42
C ILE A 193 2.64 10.41 -18.18
N GLN A 194 2.60 10.87 -19.43
CA GLN A 194 3.76 11.11 -20.27
C GLN A 194 3.91 12.60 -20.54
N GLY A 195 5.13 13.07 -20.55
CA GLY A 195 5.46 14.44 -20.91
C GLY A 195 6.91 14.77 -20.61
N ALA A 196 7.16 15.93 -20.03
CA ALA A 196 8.51 16.37 -19.69
C ALA A 196 8.57 17.11 -18.35
N MET A 197 9.77 17.15 -17.77
CA MET A 197 10.08 17.99 -16.63
C MET A 197 10.10 19.46 -17.05
N GLY A 198 9.31 20.27 -16.37
CA GLY A 198 9.27 21.72 -16.48
C GLY A 198 9.71 22.40 -15.19
N VAL A 199 9.71 23.73 -15.24
CA VAL A 199 10.07 24.58 -14.10
C VAL A 199 8.95 25.59 -13.90
N GLU A 200 8.47 25.69 -12.67
CA GLU A 200 7.44 26.64 -12.26
C GLU A 200 7.96 27.52 -11.13
N ARG A 201 7.48 28.76 -11.06
CA ARG A 201 7.69 29.62 -9.91
C ARG A 201 6.63 29.36 -8.84
N HIS A 202 7.05 28.92 -7.66
CA HIS A 202 6.16 28.57 -6.56
C HIS A 202 6.69 29.13 -5.24
N GLN A 203 5.84 29.81 -4.47
CA GLN A 203 6.17 30.39 -3.16
C GLN A 203 7.48 31.20 -3.12
N GLY A 204 7.78 31.94 -4.20
CA GLY A 204 8.99 32.78 -4.30
C GLY A 204 10.25 32.06 -4.77
N GLY A 205 10.23 30.72 -4.91
CA GLY A 205 11.31 29.90 -5.47
C GLY A 205 10.97 29.29 -6.82
N LEU A 206 11.96 28.66 -7.46
CA LEU A 206 11.74 27.77 -8.60
C LEU A 206 11.56 26.34 -8.09
N ARG A 207 10.61 25.61 -8.67
CA ARG A 207 10.40 24.18 -8.42
C ARG A 207 10.28 23.40 -9.73
N SER A 208 10.64 22.14 -9.68
CA SER A 208 10.36 21.19 -10.76
C SER A 208 8.87 20.84 -10.80
N ILE A 209 8.29 20.75 -12.00
CA ILE A 209 6.89 20.37 -12.24
C ILE A 209 6.82 19.42 -13.44
N VAL A 210 5.89 18.46 -13.44
CA VAL A 210 5.66 17.60 -14.60
C VAL A 210 4.70 18.28 -15.55
N VAL A 211 5.15 18.60 -16.77
CA VAL A 211 4.28 19.12 -17.83
C VAL A 211 3.71 17.91 -18.57
N ALA A 212 2.41 17.68 -18.42
CA ALA A 212 1.75 16.51 -18.97
C ALA A 212 1.35 16.72 -20.44
N ASP A 213 1.90 15.92 -21.35
CA ASP A 213 1.55 15.90 -22.77
C ASP A 213 0.43 14.90 -23.07
N ALA A 214 0.47 13.75 -22.38
CA ALA A 214 -0.54 12.71 -22.49
C ALA A 214 -0.88 12.12 -21.12
N ILE A 215 -2.18 12.03 -20.82
CA ILE A 215 -2.71 11.48 -19.57
C ILE A 215 -3.64 10.33 -19.93
N ARG A 216 -3.40 9.16 -19.34
CA ARG A 216 -4.25 7.98 -19.52
C ARG A 216 -4.73 7.47 -18.17
N SER A 217 -6.04 7.25 -18.05
CA SER A 217 -6.60 6.53 -16.92
C SER A 217 -6.17 5.06 -16.98
N ILE A 218 -5.65 4.54 -15.88
CA ILE A 218 -5.24 3.15 -15.74
C ILE A 218 -5.95 2.54 -14.53
N PRO A 219 -6.21 1.22 -14.52
CA PRO A 219 -6.67 0.57 -13.30
C PRO A 219 -5.59 0.69 -12.21
N LYS A 220 -6.02 0.68 -10.95
CA LYS A 220 -5.08 0.58 -9.82
C LYS A 220 -4.14 -0.61 -10.04
N PRO A 221 -2.81 -0.40 -10.00
CA PRO A 221 -1.85 -1.48 -10.16
C PRO A 221 -2.06 -2.59 -9.12
N GLU A 222 -1.72 -3.82 -9.47
CA GLU A 222 -1.78 -4.95 -8.53
C GLU A 222 -0.94 -4.69 -7.28
N ARG A 223 0.19 -4.00 -7.43
CA ARG A 223 1.09 -3.55 -6.36
C ARG A 223 1.19 -2.02 -6.36
N PRO A 224 0.32 -1.32 -5.61
CA PRO A 224 0.35 0.13 -5.54
C PRO A 224 1.40 0.69 -4.57
N LEU A 225 1.93 -0.16 -3.67
CA LEU A 225 2.93 0.22 -2.67
C LEU A 225 4.35 -0.08 -3.19
N GLU A 226 5.25 0.88 -3.05
CA GLU A 226 6.64 0.80 -3.49
C GLU A 226 7.59 0.69 -2.27
N PRO A 227 8.81 0.14 -2.44
CA PRO A 227 9.83 0.13 -1.39
C PRO A 227 10.46 1.51 -1.15
#